data_AF-A0A1B6HIF2-F1
#
_entry.id   AF-A0A1B6HIF2-F1
#
_cell.length_a   1.000
_cell.length_b   1.000
_cell.length_c   1.000
_cell.angle_alpha   90.00
_cell.angle_beta   90.00
_cell.angle_gamma   90.00
#
_symmetry.space_group_name_H-M   'P 1'
#
loop_
_entity.id
_entity.type
_entity.pdbx_description
1 polymer ?
#
loop_
_entity_poly.entity_id
_entity_poly.type
_entity_poly.pdbx_seq_one_letter_code
_entity_poly.pdbx_strand_id
1 'polypeptide(L)'
;CGGTTVTNLQRVLVAEKKVIRALKGLGPRDSCCEGFKDLGIMTVVALYIQEVVLFADRNELPRGTDVHHHNTRHAGNYILPAHHLSLYGKKPSYMVRKLFNALPVDIKAQKGKNLKTSLNRWMVTRPFYTLEEFLH
;
A
#
# COMPACT_ATOMS: atom_id res chain seq x y z
N CYS A 1 -15.09 -5.80 -9.40
CA CYS A 1 -14.99 -4.47 -10.01
C CYS A 1 -13.89 -3.69 -9.32
N GLY A 2 -12.73 -3.48 -9.98
CA GLY A 2 -11.54 -2.82 -9.39
C GLY A 2 -11.30 -1.40 -9.90
N GLY A 3 -12.09 -0.92 -10.88
CA GLY A 3 -11.91 0.39 -11.50
C GLY A 3 -12.17 1.57 -10.55
N THR A 4 -13.13 1.45 -9.65
CA THR A 4 -13.49 2.54 -8.73
C THR A 4 -12.34 2.93 -7.81
N THR A 5 -11.54 1.97 -7.35
CA THR A 5 -10.46 2.27 -6.42
C THR A 5 -9.24 2.91 -7.08
N VAL A 6 -8.84 2.43 -8.26
CA VAL A 6 -7.73 3.06 -9.00
C VAL A 6 -8.06 4.52 -9.27
N THR A 7 -9.30 4.80 -9.69
CA THR A 7 -9.78 6.17 -9.88
C THR A 7 -9.75 6.98 -8.58
N ASN A 8 -10.14 6.39 -7.44
CA ASN A 8 -10.10 7.09 -6.15
C ASN A 8 -8.66 7.41 -5.70
N LEU A 9 -7.73 6.45 -5.80
CA LEU A 9 -6.31 6.67 -5.50
C LEU A 9 -5.73 7.77 -6.40
N GLN A 10 -6.06 7.77 -7.69
CA GLN A 10 -5.61 8.79 -8.61
C GLN A 10 -6.15 10.19 -8.24
N ARG A 11 -7.43 10.30 -7.83
CA ARG A 11 -8.00 11.58 -7.39
C ARG A 11 -7.32 12.12 -6.15
N VAL A 12 -7.06 11.28 -5.15
CA VAL A 12 -6.34 11.67 -3.93
C VAL A 12 -4.90 12.06 -4.27
N LEU A 13 -4.21 11.28 -5.10
CA LEU A 13 -2.83 11.59 -5.52
C LEU A 13 -2.73 12.92 -6.25
N VAL A 14 -3.72 13.26 -7.09
CA VAL A 14 -3.78 14.58 -7.75
C VAL A 14 -3.92 15.70 -6.72
N ALA A 15 -4.70 15.51 -5.66
CA ALA A 15 -4.81 16.47 -4.58
C ALA A 15 -3.50 16.60 -3.77
N GLU A 16 -2.86 15.48 -3.40
CA GLU A 16 -1.55 15.48 -2.74
C GLU A 16 -0.51 16.24 -3.57
N LYS A 17 -0.44 15.97 -4.88
CA LYS A 17 0.48 16.67 -5.79
C LYS A 17 0.23 18.17 -5.82
N LYS A 18 -1.01 18.65 -5.72
CA LYS A 18 -1.30 20.09 -5.64
C LYS A 18 -0.73 20.69 -4.35
N VAL A 19 -0.88 20.01 -3.23
CA VAL A 19 -0.32 20.43 -1.93
C VAL A 19 1.21 20.46 -1.98
N ILE A 20 1.85 19.39 -2.47
CA ILE A 20 3.30 19.33 -2.62
C ILE A 20 3.82 20.46 -3.51
N ARG A 21 3.15 20.73 -4.64
CA ARG A 21 3.53 21.85 -5.52
C ARG A 21 3.48 23.20 -4.79
N ALA A 22 2.40 23.45 -4.05
CA ALA A 22 2.25 24.70 -3.29
C ALA A 22 3.34 24.84 -2.21
N LEU A 23 3.64 23.77 -1.47
CA LEU A 23 4.66 23.77 -0.42
C LEU A 23 6.09 23.96 -0.95
N LYS A 24 6.39 23.46 -2.14
CA LYS A 24 7.74 23.48 -2.73
C LYS A 24 7.94 24.54 -3.81
N GLY A 25 6.92 25.34 -4.12
CA GLY A 25 6.98 26.35 -5.18
C GLY A 25 7.20 25.77 -6.58
N LEU A 26 6.70 24.55 -6.83
CA LEU A 26 6.92 23.83 -8.08
C LEU A 26 5.99 24.33 -9.19
N GLY A 27 6.54 24.48 -10.39
CA GLY A 27 5.79 24.80 -11.59
C GLY A 27 4.88 23.67 -12.09
N PRO A 28 4.03 23.93 -13.09
CA PRO A 28 3.08 22.94 -13.62
C PRO A 28 3.74 21.68 -14.18
N ARG A 29 4.93 21.82 -14.79
CA ARG A 29 5.69 20.73 -15.43
C ARG A 29 6.70 20.07 -14.51
N ASP A 30 6.94 20.66 -13.34
CA ASP A 30 7.91 20.14 -12.40
C ASP A 30 7.39 18.85 -11.76
N SER A 31 8.31 17.91 -11.56
CA SER A 31 8.00 16.66 -10.88
C SER A 31 7.81 16.92 -9.39
N CYS A 32 6.71 16.42 -8.82
CA CYS A 32 6.51 16.43 -7.37
C CYS A 32 7.33 15.38 -6.63
N CYS A 33 8.05 14.49 -7.35
CA CYS A 33 8.73 13.34 -6.76
C CYS A 33 9.74 13.75 -5.68
N GLU A 34 10.63 14.69 -6.01
CA GLU A 34 11.59 15.21 -5.02
C GLU A 34 10.88 15.97 -3.88
N GLY A 35 9.77 16.66 -4.18
CA GLY A 35 8.97 17.31 -3.15
C GLY A 35 8.38 16.33 -2.11
N PHE A 36 7.93 15.15 -2.53
CA PHE A 36 7.48 14.10 -1.60
C PHE A 36 8.63 13.60 -0.72
N LYS A 37 9.81 13.35 -1.31
CA LYS A 37 11.00 12.87 -0.58
C LYS A 37 11.49 13.91 0.43
N ASP A 38 11.69 15.15 -0.01
CA ASP A 38 12.20 16.24 0.81
C ASP A 38 11.30 16.52 2.02
N LEU A 39 9.98 16.40 1.85
CA LEU A 39 9.01 16.64 2.92
C LEU A 39 8.76 15.39 3.78
N GLY A 40 9.32 14.24 3.42
CA GLY A 40 9.08 12.98 4.13
C GLY A 40 7.63 12.47 4.00
N ILE A 41 6.92 12.85 2.94
CA ILE A 41 5.50 12.54 2.73
C ILE A 41 5.36 11.34 1.80
N MET A 42 4.63 10.33 2.24
CA MET A 42 4.23 9.21 1.37
C MET A 42 3.05 9.62 0.49
N THR A 43 3.01 9.08 -0.72
CA THR A 43 1.82 9.15 -1.58
C THR A 43 0.71 8.27 -1.03
N VAL A 44 -0.54 8.55 -1.39
CA VAL A 44 -1.70 7.70 -1.08
C VAL A 44 -1.50 6.24 -1.53
N VAL A 45 -0.75 6.03 -2.62
CA VAL A 45 -0.43 4.68 -3.12
C VAL A 45 0.56 3.98 -2.19
N ALA A 46 1.62 4.66 -1.77
CA ALA A 46 2.58 4.11 -0.80
C ALA A 46 1.92 3.83 0.57
N LEU A 47 1.03 4.72 1.03
CA LEU A 47 0.22 4.51 2.23
C LEU A 47 -0.68 3.28 2.09
N TYR A 48 -1.32 3.10 0.95
CA TYR A 48 -2.13 1.92 0.67
C TYR A 48 -1.28 0.63 0.72
N ILE A 49 -0.12 0.59 0.07
CA ILE A 49 0.77 -0.58 0.09
C ILE A 49 1.22 -0.88 1.53
N GLN A 50 1.60 0.15 2.28
CA GLN A 50 1.99 0.01 3.69
C GLN A 50 0.87 -0.61 4.51
N GLU A 51 -0.37 -0.11 4.39
CA GLU A 51 -1.50 -0.61 5.15
C GLU A 51 -1.82 -2.06 4.80
N VAL A 52 -1.74 -2.44 3.52
CA VAL A 52 -1.95 -3.83 3.08
C VAL A 52 -0.90 -4.77 3.66
N VAL A 53 0.38 -4.37 3.67
CA VAL A 53 1.48 -5.15 4.24
C VAL A 53 1.33 -5.29 5.76
N LEU A 54 1.02 -4.20 6.46
CA LEU A 54 0.82 -4.22 7.92
C LEU A 54 -0.46 -4.94 8.34
N PHE A 55 -1.50 -4.91 7.51
CA PHE A 55 -2.69 -5.74 7.69
C PHE A 55 -2.32 -7.22 7.61
N ALA A 56 -1.51 -7.62 6.63
CA ALA A 56 -1.07 -9.01 6.48
C ALA A 56 -0.25 -9.50 7.68
N ASP A 57 0.65 -8.65 8.18
CA ASP A 57 1.47 -8.94 9.35
C ASP A 57 0.61 -9.07 10.63
N ARG A 58 -0.33 -8.14 10.86
CA ARG A 58 -1.24 -8.16 12.02
C ARG A 58 -2.17 -9.38 12.06
N ASN A 59 -2.60 -9.87 10.89
CA ASN A 59 -3.52 -11.01 10.78
C ASN A 59 -2.78 -12.33 10.52
N GLU A 60 -1.45 -12.34 10.64
CA GLU A 60 -0.60 -13.51 10.42
C GLU A 60 -0.94 -14.27 9.14
N LEU A 61 -1.30 -13.54 8.07
CA LEU A 61 -1.76 -14.17 6.84
C LEU A 61 -0.67 -15.12 6.31
N PRO A 62 -1.01 -16.35 5.92
CA PRO A 62 -0.05 -17.35 5.49
C PRO A 62 0.90 -16.78 4.44
N ARG A 63 2.17 -16.65 4.83
CA ARG A 63 3.28 -16.42 3.91
C ARG A 63 3.26 -17.61 2.93
N GLY A 64 3.58 -17.40 1.66
CA GLY A 64 3.25 -18.34 0.57
C GLY A 64 3.66 -19.81 0.71
N THR A 65 4.45 -20.14 1.72
CA THR A 65 4.89 -21.49 2.08
C THR A 65 3.84 -22.36 2.80
N ASP A 66 2.80 -21.79 3.42
CA ASP A 66 1.88 -22.55 4.30
C ASP A 66 0.55 -23.00 3.65
N VAL A 67 0.40 -22.89 2.33
CA VAL A 67 -0.91 -23.12 1.68
C VAL A 67 -0.94 -24.40 0.86
N HIS A 68 -0.87 -25.54 1.55
CA HIS A 68 -1.41 -26.81 1.06
C HIS A 68 -2.09 -27.57 2.21
N HIS A 69 -3.33 -27.20 2.57
CA HIS A 69 -4.37 -28.16 2.95
C HIS A 69 -5.76 -27.51 3.16
N HIS A 70 -6.68 -27.84 2.24
CA HIS A 70 -8.13 -27.96 2.38
C HIS A 70 -9.13 -26.77 2.43
N ASN A 71 -10.29 -27.09 1.85
CA ASN A 71 -11.50 -26.31 1.59
C ASN A 71 -12.44 -26.24 2.81
N THR A 72 -13.24 -25.19 2.95
CA THR A 72 -14.72 -25.29 2.81
C THR A 72 -15.46 -23.95 2.80
N ARG A 73 -16.65 -24.01 2.19
CA ARG A 73 -17.63 -22.97 1.88
C ARG A 73 -18.39 -22.51 3.16
N HIS A 74 -18.51 -21.18 3.38
CA HIS A 74 -19.55 -20.49 4.20
C HIS A 74 -19.43 -20.25 5.73
N ALA A 75 -18.28 -20.38 6.41
CA ALA A 75 -18.27 -20.34 7.89
C ALA A 75 -17.82 -19.03 8.59
N GLY A 76 -18.19 -17.83 8.12
CA GLY A 76 -17.95 -16.63 8.94
C GLY A 76 -18.13 -15.30 8.21
N ASN A 77 -19.37 -14.79 8.19
CA ASN A 77 -19.60 -13.39 7.85
C ASN A 77 -18.93 -12.49 8.90
N TYR A 78 -17.74 -11.98 8.57
CA TYR A 78 -17.11 -10.90 9.34
C TYR A 78 -17.58 -9.56 8.78
N ILE A 79 -18.44 -8.88 9.53
CA ILE A 79 -18.69 -7.45 9.36
C ILE A 79 -17.49 -6.73 9.98
N LEU A 80 -16.43 -6.55 9.19
CA LEU A 80 -15.35 -5.62 9.52
C LEU A 80 -15.89 -4.19 9.40
N PRO A 81 -15.46 -3.25 10.26
CA PRO A 81 -15.88 -1.86 10.16
C PRO A 81 -15.56 -1.32 8.77
N ALA A 82 -16.61 -1.01 8.01
CA ALA A 82 -16.58 -0.75 6.58
C ALA A 82 -15.90 0.58 6.18
N HIS A 83 -15.28 1.30 7.12
CA HIS A 83 -14.88 2.68 6.90
C HIS A 83 -13.43 2.87 6.39
N HIS A 84 -12.55 1.85 6.45
CA HIS A 84 -11.15 2.00 6.01
C HIS A 84 -10.75 1.16 4.78
N LEU A 85 -11.55 0.18 4.39
CA LEU A 85 -11.19 -0.83 3.37
C LEU A 85 -12.32 -1.17 2.39
N SER A 86 -13.38 -0.35 2.31
CA SER A 86 -14.49 -0.54 1.34
C SER A 86 -14.02 -0.65 -0.12
N LEU A 87 -12.76 -0.26 -0.37
CA LEU A 87 -12.11 -0.28 -1.67
C LEU A 87 -11.88 -1.68 -2.26
N TYR A 88 -11.82 -2.78 -1.50
CA TYR A 88 -11.42 -4.07 -2.10
C TYR A 88 -12.06 -5.33 -1.51
N GLY A 89 -13.32 -5.56 -1.89
CA GLY A 89 -13.96 -6.87 -1.74
C GLY A 89 -13.34 -7.96 -2.65
N LYS A 90 -13.08 -9.13 -2.04
CA LYS A 90 -12.84 -10.47 -2.64
C LYS A 90 -11.44 -10.89 -3.13
N LYS A 91 -10.43 -10.03 -3.32
CA LYS A 91 -9.02 -10.44 -3.60
C LYS A 91 -7.91 -10.02 -2.60
N PRO A 92 -8.15 -9.86 -1.28
CA PRO A 92 -7.10 -9.41 -0.36
C PRO A 92 -5.85 -10.31 -0.38
N SER A 93 -6.01 -11.64 -0.33
CA SER A 93 -4.87 -12.57 -0.21
C SER A 93 -3.88 -12.51 -1.39
N TYR A 94 -4.38 -12.45 -2.63
CA TYR A 94 -3.50 -12.36 -3.80
C TYR A 94 -2.75 -11.03 -3.86
N MET A 95 -3.44 -9.90 -3.62
CA MET A 95 -2.81 -8.59 -3.65
C MET A 95 -1.81 -8.42 -2.50
N VAL A 96 -2.18 -8.86 -1.30
CA VAL A 96 -1.28 -8.93 -0.14
C VAL A 96 0.00 -9.68 -0.51
N ARG A 97 -0.13 -10.89 -1.05
CA ARG A 97 1.02 -11.71 -1.42
C ARG A 97 1.87 -11.05 -2.50
N LYS A 98 1.24 -10.48 -3.52
CA LYS A 98 1.94 -9.79 -4.61
C LYS A 98 2.74 -8.58 -4.08
N LEU A 99 2.12 -7.75 -3.24
CA LEU A 99 2.76 -6.58 -2.68
C LEU A 99 3.87 -6.93 -1.69
N PHE A 100 3.62 -7.91 -0.81
CA PHE A 100 4.61 -8.36 0.15
C PHE A 100 5.83 -8.98 -0.53
N ASN A 101 5.63 -9.77 -1.60
CA ASN A 101 6.73 -10.43 -2.30
C ASN A 101 7.67 -9.45 -3.02
N ALA A 102 7.14 -8.30 -3.46
CA ALA A 102 7.92 -7.22 -4.08
C ALA A 102 8.80 -6.44 -3.08
N LEU A 103 8.62 -6.65 -1.77
CA LEU A 103 9.45 -6.00 -0.77
C LEU A 103 10.89 -6.57 -0.75
N PRO A 104 11.88 -5.72 -0.40
CA PRO A 104 13.24 -6.15 -0.08
C PRO A 104 13.29 -7.24 1.01
N VAL A 105 14.28 -8.13 0.91
CA VAL A 105 14.43 -9.29 1.81
C VAL A 105 14.61 -8.86 3.28
N ASP A 106 15.38 -7.80 3.51
CA ASP A 106 15.64 -7.23 4.84
C ASP A 106 14.36 -6.71 5.51
N ILE A 107 13.43 -6.15 4.72
CA ILE A 107 12.12 -5.69 5.21
C ILE A 107 11.19 -6.87 5.45
N LYS A 108 11.17 -7.87 4.55
CA LYS A 108 10.33 -9.08 4.68
C LYS A 108 10.68 -9.92 5.91
N ALA A 109 11.92 -9.86 6.38
CA ALA A 109 12.38 -10.54 7.58
C ALA A 109 11.80 -9.94 8.88
N GLN A 110 11.31 -8.71 8.85
CA GLN A 110 10.77 -8.02 10.03
C GLN A 110 9.30 -8.37 10.28
N LYS A 111 8.84 -8.08 11.50
CA LYS A 111 7.43 -8.15 11.92
C LYS A 111 7.08 -6.97 12.83
N GLY A 112 5.78 -6.71 13.01
CA GLY A 112 5.23 -5.74 13.94
C GLY A 112 5.83 -4.35 13.79
N LYS A 113 6.31 -3.77 14.91
CA LYS A 113 6.87 -2.41 14.96
C LYS A 113 8.11 -2.26 14.07
N ASN A 114 8.95 -3.29 13.97
CA ASN A 114 10.16 -3.25 13.15
C ASN A 114 9.82 -3.24 11.66
N LEU A 115 8.83 -4.05 11.25
CA LEU A 115 8.32 -4.03 9.88
C LEU A 115 7.75 -2.67 9.54
N LYS A 116 6.88 -2.10 10.39
CA LYS A 116 6.31 -0.76 10.19
C LYS A 116 7.40 0.30 10.02
N THR A 117 8.41 0.30 10.89
CA THR A 117 9.48 1.31 10.89
C THR A 117 10.35 1.20 9.64
N SER A 118 10.80 -0.02 9.29
CA SER A 118 11.64 -0.23 8.10
C SER A 118 10.87 0.02 6.81
N LEU A 119 9.60 -0.40 6.74
CA LEU A 119 8.74 -0.16 5.59
C LEU A 119 8.45 1.32 5.38
N ASN A 120 8.17 2.08 6.46
CA ASN A 120 7.97 3.52 6.38
C ASN A 120 9.21 4.23 5.84
N ARG A 121 10.38 3.96 6.43
CA ARG A 121 11.67 4.51 5.98
C ARG A 121 11.96 4.19 4.52
N TRP A 122 11.61 2.99 4.06
CA TRP A 122 11.83 2.59 2.67
C TRP A 122 10.86 3.27 1.69
N MET A 123 9.59 3.45 2.07
CA MET A 123 8.56 4.05 1.22
C MET A 123 8.66 5.57 1.12
N VAL A 124 9.06 6.26 2.20
CA VAL A 124 9.20 7.72 2.21
C VAL A 124 10.21 8.20 1.17
N THR A 125 11.29 7.45 0.95
CA THR A 125 12.31 7.81 -0.06
C THR A 125 11.94 7.40 -1.48
N ARG A 126 10.77 6.75 -1.68
CA ARG A 126 10.33 6.17 -2.96
C ARG A 126 8.86 6.51 -3.22
N PRO A 127 8.57 7.71 -3.78
CA PRO A 127 7.20 8.09 -4.11
C PRO A 127 6.67 7.22 -5.26
N PHE A 128 5.69 6.36 -4.97
CA PHE A 128 4.97 5.58 -5.97
C PHE A 128 3.66 6.27 -6.33
N TYR A 129 3.38 6.46 -7.61
CA TYR A 129 2.14 7.04 -8.12
C TYR A 129 1.15 5.99 -8.60
N THR A 130 1.60 4.75 -8.80
CA THR A 130 0.75 3.62 -9.17
C THR A 130 1.19 2.34 -8.45
N LEU A 131 0.32 1.33 -8.41
CA LEU A 131 0.71 0.01 -7.89
C LEU A 131 1.68 -0.69 -8.84
N GLU A 132 1.54 -0.43 -10.14
CA GLU A 132 2.42 -0.93 -11.18
C GLU A 132 3.85 -0.41 -10.99
N GLU A 133 4.03 0.87 -10.64
CA GLU A 133 5.36 1.44 -10.32
C GLU A 133 6.03 0.79 -9.11
N PHE A 134 5.25 0.25 -8.16
CA PHE A 134 5.80 -0.48 -7.02
C PHE A 134 6.16 -1.94 -7.36
N LEU A 135 5.52 -2.50 -8.39
CA LEU A 135 5.64 -3.92 -8.75
C LEU A 135 6.67 -4.20 -9.85
N HIS A 136 7.27 -3.18 -10.44
CA HIS A 136 8.32 -3.25 -11.46
C HIS A 136 9.60 -2.56 -10.97
#